data_AF-A0A8H6SIZ0-F1
#
_entry.id   AF-A0A8H6SIZ0-F1
#
_cell.length_a   1.000
_cell.length_b   1.000
_cell.length_c   1.000
_cell.angle_alpha   90.00
_cell.angle_beta   90.00
_cell.angle_gamma   90.00
#
_symmetry.space_group_name_H-M   'P 1'
#
loop_
_entity.id
_entity.type
_entity.pdbx_description
1 polymer ?
#
loop_
_entity_poly.entity_id
_entity_poly.type
_entity_poly.pdbx_seq_one_letter_code
_entity_poly.pdbx_strand_id
1 'polypeptide(L)'
;MGFQDCEYAEEGPTKTEQLEAQIAFLEARIEELEKPPELSPSFGPNTVFGTRRAASLPALSRGGTPRPAHSPIPYASASPTGSSSSFHGPEDIPRPELDALVLNFLQHSSQFGFFLHLERFTEAVMGRSGSRPSPALLHAVHLFAVHISGNDELVATFEARYLSRALRSAVDSLSSSSSNILHAIQAEVLLSQYFFRTTRILEGKYHLSAAISLVLSSGLHRIRSADASATRGFLGASSSFRAAGGSRAPAEDLEQIAAFWTVLTMNNCWTTADGSPSNIDYTSSAPDARIDSPWPIDVDHGDESDLPEVSIGTVVSFLSSSPDSEASLSALHAKAAILFEQASRLADSYHLNMNAAQLNAFNDSFRRMQALVEGFVQNLPSLDNGAGGVEYTREVFLIHALARVASIQLHNPFVHLENCDCNARGYALDAARAIVADLNAIPVSQFQFIDPIAGTIFMATAQVFIQELRRYRRVQETPNGFWDGDMSERELMDAVETVLATMNLFSPTCRLMESQLETMRQAYQSALGASHH
;
A
#
# COMPACT_ATOMS: atom_id res chain seq x y z
N MET A 1 28.81 -63.94 2.42
CA MET A 1 28.91 -62.57 1.88
C MET A 1 27.83 -62.43 0.83
N GLY A 2 26.69 -61.85 1.20
CA GLY A 2 25.61 -61.54 0.25
C GLY A 2 25.63 -60.04 0.00
N PHE A 3 25.67 -59.65 -1.27
CA PHE A 3 25.50 -58.25 -1.68
C PHE A 3 24.01 -57.97 -1.78
N GLN A 4 23.55 -56.94 -1.05
CA GLN A 4 22.21 -56.40 -1.13
C GLN A 4 22.11 -55.51 -2.38
N ASP A 5 21.19 -55.85 -3.27
CA ASP A 5 20.68 -54.93 -4.28
C ASP A 5 19.82 -53.86 -3.56
N CYS A 6 20.23 -52.60 -3.69
CA CYS A 6 19.44 -51.46 -3.22
C CYS A 6 18.42 -51.09 -4.30
N GLU A 7 17.16 -51.40 -4.06
CA GLU A 7 16.01 -50.93 -4.83
C GLU A 7 15.70 -49.49 -4.41
N TYR A 8 15.85 -48.52 -5.33
CA TYR A 8 15.39 -47.15 -5.12
C TYR A 8 13.93 -47.05 -5.57
N ALA A 9 13.02 -46.79 -4.62
CA ALA A 9 11.64 -46.43 -4.94
C ALA A 9 11.60 -45.01 -5.54
N GLU A 10 11.25 -44.90 -6.82
CA GLU A 10 10.87 -43.62 -7.43
C GLU A 10 9.44 -43.28 -7.02
N GLU A 11 9.28 -42.56 -5.90
CA GLU A 11 8.01 -41.91 -5.55
C GLU A 11 8.09 -40.41 -5.83
N GLY A 12 7.62 -40.03 -7.01
CA GLY A 12 7.35 -38.64 -7.37
C GLY A 12 6.79 -38.52 -8.79
N PRO A 13 5.82 -37.62 -9.04
CA PRO A 13 5.30 -37.42 -10.40
C PRO A 13 6.44 -37.01 -11.31
N THR A 14 6.52 -37.67 -12.46
CA THR A 14 7.62 -37.48 -13.40
C THR A 14 7.62 -36.03 -13.90
N LYS A 15 8.79 -35.53 -14.28
CA LYS A 15 8.95 -34.17 -14.81
C LYS A 15 8.01 -33.90 -16.01
N THR A 16 7.66 -34.95 -16.75
CA THR A 16 6.71 -34.90 -17.86
C THR A 16 5.28 -34.66 -17.40
N GLU A 17 4.81 -35.35 -16.36
CA GLU A 17 3.46 -35.15 -15.79
C GLU A 17 3.32 -33.76 -15.14
N GLN A 18 4.39 -33.23 -14.55
CA GLN A 18 4.41 -31.86 -14.00
C GLN A 18 4.31 -30.80 -15.11
N LEU A 19 4.91 -31.06 -16.27
CA LEU A 19 4.83 -30.17 -17.43
C LEU A 19 3.45 -30.24 -18.09
N GLU A 20 2.86 -31.42 -18.19
CA GLU A 20 1.49 -31.59 -18.70
C GLU A 20 0.46 -30.88 -17.80
N ALA A 21 0.64 -30.95 -16.47
CA ALA A 21 -0.20 -30.22 -15.52
C ALA A 21 -0.04 -28.68 -15.66
N GLN A 22 1.18 -28.19 -15.92
CA GLN A 22 1.42 -26.77 -16.18
C GLN A 22 0.83 -26.30 -17.52
N ILE A 23 0.91 -27.12 -18.57
CA ILE A 23 0.31 -26.81 -19.87
C ILE A 23 -1.21 -26.74 -19.74
N ALA A 24 -1.84 -27.73 -19.10
CA ALA A 24 -3.29 -27.72 -18.87
C ALA A 24 -3.76 -26.51 -18.04
N PHE A 25 -2.96 -26.07 -17.06
CA PHE A 25 -3.23 -24.87 -16.27
C PHE A 25 -3.13 -23.59 -17.10
N LEU A 26 -2.10 -23.47 -17.95
CA LEU A 26 -1.90 -22.31 -18.80
C LEU A 26 -2.96 -22.22 -19.91
N GLU A 27 -3.37 -23.35 -20.48
CA GLU A 27 -4.47 -23.41 -21.45
C GLU A 27 -5.80 -22.97 -20.84
N ALA A 28 -6.12 -23.43 -19.62
CA ALA A 28 -7.32 -22.99 -18.90
C ALA A 28 -7.29 -21.48 -18.59
N ARG A 29 -6.12 -20.92 -18.29
CA ARG A 29 -5.96 -19.48 -18.03
C ARG A 29 -6.09 -18.65 -19.29
N ILE A 30 -5.62 -19.15 -20.43
CA ILE A 30 -5.79 -18.49 -21.73
C ILE A 30 -7.28 -18.51 -22.13
N GLU A 31 -7.98 -19.63 -21.93
CA GLU A 31 -9.41 -19.74 -22.21
C GLU A 31 -10.27 -18.81 -21.33
N GLU A 32 -9.83 -18.56 -20.09
CA GLU A 32 -10.43 -17.57 -19.20
C GLU A 32 -10.18 -16.13 -19.68
N LEU A 33 -8.99 -15.84 -20.20
CA LEU A 33 -8.58 -14.52 -20.70
C LEU A 33 -9.13 -14.16 -22.08
N GLU A 34 -9.59 -15.14 -22.86
CA GLU A 34 -10.22 -14.93 -24.17
C GLU A 34 -11.71 -14.54 -24.07
N LYS A 35 -12.33 -14.60 -22.88
CA LYS A 35 -13.70 -14.13 -22.66
C LYS A 35 -13.71 -12.60 -22.42
N PRO A 36 -14.56 -11.83 -23.12
CA PRO A 36 -14.62 -10.38 -22.94
C PRO A 36 -15.02 -10.01 -21.50
N PRO A 37 -14.58 -8.85 -20.98
CA PRO A 37 -14.68 -8.52 -19.57
C PRO A 37 -16.14 -8.29 -19.18
N GLU A 38 -16.73 -9.25 -18.48
CA GLU A 38 -17.88 -8.95 -17.63
C GLU A 38 -17.38 -8.14 -16.42
N LEU A 39 -18.00 -6.98 -16.22
CA LEU A 39 -17.80 -6.04 -15.12
C LEU A 39 -17.97 -6.74 -13.76
N SER A 40 -16.91 -7.37 -13.28
CA SER A 40 -16.81 -7.85 -11.90
C SER A 40 -16.08 -6.79 -11.07
N PRO A 41 -16.73 -6.15 -10.09
CA PRO A 41 -16.08 -5.13 -9.27
C PRO A 41 -15.07 -5.84 -8.35
N SER A 42 -13.77 -5.71 -8.63
CA SER A 42 -12.73 -6.34 -7.79
C SER A 42 -12.59 -5.71 -6.39
N PHE A 43 -13.38 -4.66 -6.11
CA PHE A 43 -13.47 -3.97 -4.81
C PHE A 43 -14.93 -3.91 -4.33
N GLY A 44 -15.63 -5.04 -4.40
CA GLY A 44 -16.93 -5.17 -3.77
C GLY A 44 -16.82 -5.10 -2.24
N PRO A 45 -17.92 -4.80 -1.53
CA PRO A 45 -17.94 -4.77 -0.06
C PRO A 45 -17.49 -6.09 0.58
N ASN A 46 -17.58 -7.21 -0.15
CA ASN A 46 -17.15 -8.53 0.31
C ASN A 46 -15.62 -8.74 0.35
N THR A 47 -14.81 -7.90 -0.31
CA THR A 47 -13.34 -8.03 -0.23
C THR A 47 -12.78 -7.45 1.07
N VAL A 48 -13.49 -6.49 1.67
CA VAL A 48 -13.12 -5.83 2.93
C VAL A 48 -13.94 -6.37 4.11
N PHE A 49 -15.15 -6.89 3.86
CA PHE A 49 -15.98 -7.58 4.85
C PHE A 49 -16.65 -8.82 4.23
N GLY A 50 -16.08 -10.01 4.46
CA GLY A 50 -16.86 -11.24 4.45
C GLY A 50 -16.20 -12.48 3.84
N THR A 51 -16.01 -13.48 4.71
CA THR A 51 -16.24 -14.92 4.44
C THR A 51 -15.77 -15.44 3.07
N ARG A 52 -14.46 -15.69 2.91
CA ARG A 52 -14.01 -16.69 1.93
C ARG A 52 -13.87 -18.04 2.62
N ARG A 53 -14.69 -19.01 2.15
CA ARG A 53 -14.41 -20.44 2.36
C ARG A 53 -13.04 -20.73 1.76
N ALA A 54 -12.11 -21.19 2.61
CA ALA A 54 -10.76 -21.55 2.24
C ALA A 54 -10.74 -22.52 1.05
N ALA A 55 -10.24 -22.05 -0.10
CA ALA A 55 -9.57 -22.89 -1.07
C ALA A 55 -8.07 -22.69 -0.82
N SER A 56 -7.50 -23.63 -0.05
CA SER A 56 -6.09 -23.66 0.29
C SER A 56 -5.22 -23.80 -0.97
N LEU A 57 -4.40 -22.78 -1.25
CA LEU A 57 -3.29 -22.87 -2.19
C LEU A 57 -1.99 -23.07 -1.40
N PRO A 58 -1.11 -24.02 -1.78
CA PRO A 58 0.15 -24.23 -1.09
C PRO A 58 1.14 -23.09 -1.38
N ALA A 59 1.78 -22.59 -0.33
CA ALA A 59 2.88 -21.64 -0.41
C ALA A 59 4.10 -22.27 -1.09
N LEU A 60 4.60 -21.66 -2.15
CA LEU A 60 5.87 -22.03 -2.77
C LEU A 60 6.98 -21.10 -2.30
N SER A 61 7.82 -21.62 -1.40
CA SER A 61 9.14 -21.07 -1.09
C SER A 61 10.19 -21.61 -2.07
N ARG A 62 10.93 -20.67 -2.66
CA ARG A 62 12.36 -20.73 -3.04
C ARG A 62 12.79 -21.55 -4.27
N GLY A 63 13.41 -20.84 -5.22
CA GLY A 63 14.59 -21.30 -5.96
C GLY A 63 14.41 -21.58 -7.44
N GLY A 64 14.66 -20.58 -8.29
CA GLY A 64 14.85 -20.77 -9.73
C GLY A 64 14.66 -19.47 -10.50
N THR A 65 15.75 -18.92 -11.02
CA THR A 65 15.73 -17.77 -11.92
C THR A 65 14.97 -18.09 -13.21
N PRO A 66 13.91 -17.36 -13.60
CA PRO A 66 13.34 -17.50 -14.93
C PRO A 66 13.88 -16.38 -15.83
N ARG A 67 14.63 -16.80 -16.84
CA ARG A 67 14.92 -16.00 -18.03
C ARG A 67 13.58 -15.74 -18.76
N PRO A 68 13.21 -14.50 -19.10
CA PRO A 68 11.91 -14.23 -19.73
C PRO A 68 11.88 -14.72 -21.18
N ALA A 69 10.87 -15.53 -21.49
CA ALA A 69 10.47 -15.86 -22.85
C ALA A 69 9.61 -14.72 -23.39
N HIS A 70 10.07 -14.11 -24.48
CA HIS A 70 9.34 -13.06 -25.18
C HIS A 70 8.15 -13.64 -25.95
N SER A 71 6.97 -13.04 -25.79
CA SER A 71 5.93 -13.03 -26.81
C SER A 71 5.66 -11.58 -27.25
N PRO A 72 5.46 -11.30 -28.54
CA PRO A 72 5.62 -9.96 -29.10
C PRO A 72 4.30 -9.19 -29.15
N ILE A 73 4.32 -7.95 -28.64
CA ILE A 73 3.30 -6.94 -28.91
C ILE A 73 3.63 -6.31 -30.29
N PRO A 74 2.64 -5.98 -31.16
CA PRO A 74 2.91 -5.60 -32.54
C PRO A 74 3.63 -4.25 -32.63
N TYR A 75 4.86 -4.27 -33.12
CA TYR A 75 5.64 -3.08 -33.43
C TYR A 75 5.22 -2.50 -34.78
N ALA A 76 4.73 -1.27 -34.78
CA ALA A 76 4.78 -0.41 -35.96
C ALA A 76 6.17 0.24 -36.02
N SER A 77 7.05 -0.31 -36.86
CA SER A 77 8.40 0.18 -37.07
C SER A 77 8.39 1.43 -37.94
N ALA A 78 8.72 2.58 -37.35
CA ALA A 78 9.18 3.75 -38.09
C ALA A 78 10.47 4.25 -37.43
N SER A 79 11.60 3.94 -38.04
CA SER A 79 12.89 4.53 -37.66
C SER A 79 12.94 5.99 -38.07
N PRO A 80 13.61 6.84 -37.29
CA PRO A 80 14.59 7.71 -37.92
C PRO A 80 15.92 7.75 -37.17
N THR A 81 16.98 7.67 -37.96
CA THR A 81 18.35 8.04 -37.65
C THR A 81 18.47 9.57 -37.53
N GLY A 82 19.22 10.06 -36.54
CA GLY A 82 19.94 11.32 -36.65
C GLY A 82 19.69 12.40 -35.58
N SER A 83 20.79 12.77 -34.93
CA SER A 83 21.11 14.06 -34.30
C SER A 83 20.34 14.54 -33.07
N SER A 84 21.12 14.73 -32.00
CA SER A 84 20.84 15.57 -30.85
C SER A 84 20.44 16.99 -31.27
N SER A 85 19.15 17.28 -31.23
CA SER A 85 18.63 18.65 -31.19
C SER A 85 17.26 18.66 -30.49
N SER A 86 17.06 19.69 -29.69
CA SER A 86 15.89 20.09 -28.91
C SER A 86 14.57 19.35 -29.21
N PHE A 87 14.14 18.47 -28.29
CA PHE A 87 12.81 17.86 -28.25
C PHE A 87 11.72 18.89 -27.87
N HIS A 88 11.46 19.86 -28.73
CA HIS A 88 10.20 20.61 -28.72
C HIS A 88 9.48 20.36 -30.04
N GLY A 89 8.61 19.35 -30.03
CA GLY A 89 7.56 19.30 -31.03
C GLY A 89 6.56 20.44 -30.77
N PRO A 90 5.89 20.97 -31.80
CA PRO A 90 4.87 22.04 -31.68
C PRO A 90 3.57 21.60 -30.96
N GLU A 91 3.58 20.46 -30.25
CA GLU A 91 2.41 19.80 -29.65
C GLU A 91 2.56 19.53 -28.14
N ASP A 92 3.65 19.92 -27.49
CA ASP A 92 3.84 19.75 -26.05
C ASP A 92 3.41 21.01 -25.27
N ILE A 93 3.01 20.85 -24.00
CA ILE A 93 2.67 21.97 -23.11
C ILE A 93 3.86 22.96 -23.08
N PRO A 94 3.63 24.27 -23.29
CA PRO A 94 4.69 25.27 -23.18
C PRO A 94 5.42 25.16 -21.84
N ARG A 95 6.76 25.22 -21.86
CA ARG A 95 7.56 25.01 -20.63
C ARG A 95 7.10 25.84 -19.42
N PRO A 96 6.81 27.15 -19.54
CA PRO A 96 6.40 27.93 -18.38
C PRO A 96 5.11 27.43 -17.73
N GLU A 97 4.17 26.93 -18.54
CA GLU A 97 2.92 26.33 -18.07
C GLU A 97 3.18 24.97 -17.42
N LEU A 98 4.00 24.13 -18.07
CA LEU A 98 4.40 22.83 -17.50
C LEU A 98 5.13 22.97 -16.17
N ASP A 99 6.05 23.94 -16.05
CA ASP A 99 6.78 24.22 -14.82
C ASP A 99 5.82 24.65 -13.69
N ALA A 100 4.81 25.46 -14.00
CA ALA A 100 3.77 25.84 -13.03
C ALA A 100 2.93 24.63 -12.57
N LEU A 101 2.57 23.74 -13.49
CA LEU A 101 1.86 22.50 -13.16
C LEU A 101 2.70 21.57 -12.29
N VAL A 102 4.01 21.46 -12.57
CA VAL A 102 4.92 20.65 -11.76
C VAL A 102 5.08 21.23 -10.36
N LEU A 103 5.22 22.55 -10.22
CA LEU A 103 5.25 23.20 -8.90
C LEU A 103 3.96 22.98 -8.11
N ASN A 104 2.81 23.01 -8.78
CA ASN A 104 1.52 22.67 -8.16
C ASN A 104 1.48 21.20 -7.70
N PHE A 105 2.01 20.26 -8.48
CA PHE A 105 2.15 18.87 -8.03
C PHE A 105 3.07 18.72 -6.82
N LEU A 106 4.22 19.39 -6.82
CA LEU A 106 5.20 19.29 -5.74
C LEU A 106 4.66 19.82 -4.40
N GLN A 107 3.69 20.75 -4.41
CA GLN A 107 2.99 21.18 -3.20
C GLN A 107 2.11 20.11 -2.55
N HIS A 108 1.84 19.01 -3.27
CA HIS A 108 0.96 17.93 -2.80
C HIS A 108 1.61 16.56 -2.92
N SER A 109 2.91 16.49 -3.23
CA SER A 109 3.60 15.27 -3.62
C SER A 109 3.65 14.22 -2.50
N SER A 110 3.61 14.64 -1.24
CA SER A 110 3.52 13.75 -0.06
C SER A 110 2.30 12.82 -0.12
N GLN A 111 1.19 13.26 -0.70
CA GLN A 111 -0.04 12.47 -0.86
C GLN A 111 0.07 11.37 -1.94
N PHE A 112 1.17 11.36 -2.67
CA PHE A 112 1.41 10.45 -3.79
C PHE A 112 2.68 9.61 -3.59
N GLY A 113 3.21 9.53 -2.36
CA GLY A 113 4.38 8.73 -2.02
C GLY A 113 5.69 9.33 -2.56
N PHE A 114 5.78 10.65 -2.64
CA PHE A 114 7.03 11.32 -2.99
C PHE A 114 7.99 11.36 -1.79
N PHE A 115 9.14 10.71 -1.91
CA PHE A 115 10.10 10.49 -0.83
C PHE A 115 11.48 11.13 -1.07
N LEU A 116 11.69 11.74 -2.23
CA LEU A 116 12.94 12.47 -2.53
C LEU A 116 12.91 13.85 -1.86
N HIS A 117 14.09 14.38 -1.55
CA HIS A 117 14.22 15.72 -0.97
C HIS A 117 13.63 16.77 -1.92
N LEU A 118 12.62 17.50 -1.43
CA LEU A 118 11.74 18.30 -2.27
C LEU A 118 12.45 19.49 -2.90
N GLU A 119 13.24 20.24 -2.12
CA GLU A 119 13.99 21.40 -2.59
C GLU A 119 15.03 21.01 -3.65
N ARG A 120 15.86 19.98 -3.37
CA ARG A 120 16.87 19.46 -4.31
C ARG A 120 16.23 19.00 -5.62
N PHE A 121 15.11 18.29 -5.54
CA PHE A 121 14.39 17.86 -6.72
C PHE A 121 13.83 19.04 -7.52
N THR A 122 13.24 20.02 -6.83
CA THR A 122 12.71 21.24 -7.45
C THR A 122 13.80 22.00 -8.20
N GLU A 123 14.97 22.20 -7.60
CA GLU A 123 16.10 22.86 -8.27
C GLU A 123 16.57 22.10 -9.52
N ALA A 124 16.59 20.76 -9.46
CA ALA A 124 16.98 19.90 -10.58
C ALA A 124 15.97 19.93 -11.73
N VAL A 125 14.66 19.95 -11.43
CA VAL A 125 13.61 20.09 -12.45
C VAL A 125 13.65 21.46 -13.10
N MET A 126 13.81 22.52 -12.30
CA MET A 126 13.83 23.91 -12.77
C MET A 126 15.15 24.28 -13.50
N GLY A 127 16.07 23.34 -13.67
CA GLY A 127 17.36 23.56 -14.32
C GLY A 127 18.29 24.51 -13.56
N ARG A 128 18.04 24.68 -12.25
CA ARG A 128 18.86 25.49 -11.35
C ARG A 128 20.03 24.70 -10.77
N SER A 129 19.96 23.37 -10.84
CA SER A 129 21.05 22.45 -10.52
C SER A 129 21.78 21.98 -11.79
N GLY A 130 23.05 21.57 -11.64
CA GLY A 130 23.84 20.94 -12.70
C GLY A 130 23.43 19.49 -13.01
N SER A 131 22.56 18.89 -12.19
CA SER A 131 22.03 17.54 -12.37
C SER A 131 20.55 17.60 -12.78
N ARG A 132 20.16 16.78 -13.76
CA ARG A 132 18.76 16.65 -14.21
C ARG A 132 18.17 15.34 -13.69
N PRO A 133 16.88 15.32 -13.24
CA PRO A 133 16.26 14.08 -12.84
C PRO A 133 16.15 13.09 -14.00
N SER A 134 15.95 11.81 -13.67
CA SER A 134 15.90 10.77 -14.71
C SER A 134 14.68 10.98 -15.62
N PRO A 135 14.73 10.57 -16.89
CA PRO A 135 13.59 10.67 -17.79
C PRO A 135 12.33 9.97 -17.24
N ALA A 136 12.49 8.81 -16.60
CA ALA A 136 11.39 8.07 -15.99
C ALA A 136 10.66 8.90 -14.94
N LEU A 137 11.42 9.48 -14.00
CA LEU A 137 10.87 10.30 -12.93
C LEU A 137 10.25 11.60 -13.47
N LEU A 138 10.92 12.29 -14.40
CA LEU A 138 10.36 13.50 -15.02
C LEU A 138 9.05 13.24 -15.73
N HIS A 139 8.95 12.16 -16.51
CA HIS A 139 7.71 11.84 -17.22
C HIS A 139 6.59 11.44 -16.26
N ALA A 140 6.89 10.70 -15.19
CA ALA A 140 5.91 10.39 -14.15
C ALA A 140 5.41 11.66 -13.44
N VAL A 141 6.31 12.61 -13.12
CA VAL A 141 5.94 13.90 -12.53
C VAL A 141 5.09 14.74 -13.48
N HIS A 142 5.41 14.81 -14.78
CA HIS A 142 4.58 15.51 -15.76
C HIS A 142 3.18 14.88 -15.90
N LEU A 143 3.09 13.55 -15.87
CA LEU A 143 1.81 12.85 -15.86
C LEU A 143 0.96 13.30 -14.67
N PHE A 144 1.51 13.29 -13.45
CA PHE A 144 0.78 13.75 -12.28
C PHE A 144 0.42 15.22 -12.33
N ALA A 145 1.36 16.07 -12.75
CA ALA A 145 1.16 17.51 -12.87
C ALA A 145 -0.06 17.84 -13.76
N VAL A 146 -0.22 17.12 -14.87
CA VAL A 146 -1.42 17.22 -15.72
C VAL A 146 -2.63 16.61 -15.03
N HIS A 147 -2.52 15.39 -14.50
CA HIS A 147 -3.62 14.64 -13.89
C HIS A 147 -4.30 15.39 -12.73
N ILE A 148 -3.53 16.09 -11.90
CA ILE A 148 -4.06 16.82 -10.74
C ILE A 148 -4.30 18.32 -11.00
N SER A 149 -4.15 18.78 -12.25
CA SER A 149 -4.24 20.20 -12.62
C SER A 149 -5.63 20.82 -12.41
N GLY A 150 -6.68 19.99 -12.35
CA GLY A 150 -8.07 20.45 -12.32
C GLY A 150 -8.55 21.06 -13.66
N ASN A 151 -7.77 20.90 -14.73
CA ASN A 151 -8.12 21.38 -16.07
C ASN A 151 -8.44 20.19 -16.99
N ASP A 152 -9.73 19.97 -17.23
CA ASP A 152 -10.23 18.84 -18.03
C ASP A 152 -9.70 18.85 -19.48
N GLU A 153 -9.47 20.03 -20.08
CA GLU A 153 -8.94 20.15 -21.43
C GLU A 153 -7.47 19.69 -21.50
N LEU A 154 -6.66 20.06 -20.50
CA LEU A 154 -5.27 19.61 -20.40
C LEU A 154 -5.20 18.10 -20.17
N VAL A 155 -6.03 17.58 -19.26
CA VAL A 155 -6.10 16.13 -18.98
C VAL A 155 -6.48 15.37 -20.25
N ALA A 156 -7.58 15.76 -20.91
CA ALA A 156 -8.06 15.11 -22.13
C ALA A 156 -7.03 15.13 -23.27
N THR A 157 -6.21 16.18 -23.36
CA THR A 157 -5.24 16.35 -24.44
C THR A 157 -3.91 15.64 -24.17
N PHE A 158 -3.41 15.70 -22.93
CA PHE A 158 -2.00 15.38 -22.64
C PHE A 158 -1.79 14.14 -21.77
N GLU A 159 -2.76 13.73 -20.96
CA GLU A 159 -2.57 12.67 -19.95
C GLU A 159 -2.10 11.35 -20.58
N ALA A 160 -2.79 10.86 -21.61
CA ALA A 160 -2.44 9.62 -22.30
C ALA A 160 -1.03 9.63 -22.90
N ARG A 161 -0.58 10.81 -23.37
CA ARG A 161 0.77 11.00 -23.94
C ARG A 161 1.84 10.95 -22.86
N TYR A 162 1.66 11.67 -21.75
CA TYR A 162 2.61 11.64 -20.64
C TYR A 162 2.65 10.25 -19.98
N LEU A 163 1.52 9.56 -19.87
CA LEU A 163 1.47 8.17 -19.42
C LEU A 163 2.31 7.26 -20.32
N SER A 164 2.13 7.36 -21.63
CA SER A 164 2.90 6.56 -22.61
C SER A 164 4.41 6.82 -22.51
N ARG A 165 4.82 8.08 -22.28
CA ARG A 165 6.23 8.47 -22.08
C ARG A 165 6.78 7.92 -20.76
N ALA A 166 6.01 8.03 -19.68
CA ALA A 166 6.40 7.55 -18.36
C ALA A 166 6.62 6.02 -18.36
N LEU A 167 5.68 5.26 -18.93
CA LEU A 167 5.79 3.81 -19.06
C LEU A 167 7.03 3.38 -19.86
N ARG A 168 7.30 4.04 -21.00
CA ARG A 168 8.48 3.73 -21.82
C ARG A 168 9.77 4.02 -21.05
N SER A 169 9.87 5.18 -20.44
CA SER A 169 11.08 5.57 -19.71
C SER A 169 11.31 4.76 -18.43
N ALA A 170 10.26 4.26 -17.78
CA ALA A 170 10.38 3.35 -16.65
C ALA A 170 11.10 2.05 -17.07
N VAL A 171 10.69 1.44 -18.18
CA VAL A 171 11.35 0.24 -18.74
C VAL A 171 12.81 0.53 -19.13
N ASP A 172 13.07 1.67 -19.79
CA ASP A 172 14.41 2.07 -20.18
C ASP A 172 15.34 2.28 -18.97
N SER A 173 14.79 2.76 -17.85
CA SER A 173 15.55 3.00 -16.62
C SER A 173 16.13 1.71 -16.01
N LEU A 174 15.43 0.57 -16.18
CA LEU A 174 15.90 -0.74 -15.71
C LEU A 174 17.04 -1.30 -16.57
N SER A 175 17.14 -0.85 -17.83
CA SER A 175 18.15 -1.33 -18.78
C SER A 175 19.42 -0.48 -18.76
N SER A 176 19.33 0.77 -18.29
CA SER A 176 20.44 1.70 -18.28
C SER A 176 21.31 1.53 -17.03
N SER A 177 22.60 1.24 -17.21
CA SER A 177 23.59 1.13 -16.11
C SER A 177 23.89 2.46 -15.40
N SER A 178 23.38 3.58 -15.92
CA SER A 178 23.55 4.93 -15.38
C SER A 178 22.29 5.49 -14.72
N SER A 179 21.21 4.70 -14.61
CA SER A 179 19.97 5.18 -13.99
C SER A 179 20.12 5.31 -12.48
N ASN A 180 19.66 6.45 -11.93
CA ASN A 180 19.54 6.60 -10.49
C ASN A 180 18.40 5.68 -9.99
N ILE A 181 18.75 4.67 -9.20
CA ILE A 181 17.81 3.68 -8.65
C ILE A 181 16.68 4.32 -7.85
N LEU A 182 16.96 5.40 -7.09
CA LEU A 182 15.93 6.12 -6.33
C LEU A 182 14.92 6.80 -7.27
N HIS A 183 15.39 7.35 -8.39
CA HIS A 183 14.48 7.93 -9.37
C HIS A 183 13.64 6.86 -10.06
N ALA A 184 14.17 5.67 -10.29
CA ALA A 184 13.39 4.54 -10.82
C ALA A 184 12.31 4.11 -9.81
N ILE A 185 12.67 3.92 -8.54
CA ILE A 185 11.72 3.58 -7.46
C ILE A 185 10.63 4.66 -7.35
N GLN A 186 11.00 5.95 -7.32
CA GLN A 186 10.04 7.04 -7.22
C GLN A 186 9.08 7.07 -8.42
N ALA A 187 9.57 6.80 -9.63
CA ALA A 187 8.74 6.72 -10.83
C ALA A 187 7.74 5.57 -10.76
N GLU A 188 8.17 4.38 -10.30
CA GLU A 188 7.29 3.21 -10.10
C GLU A 188 6.23 3.47 -9.02
N VAL A 189 6.59 4.12 -7.90
CA VAL A 189 5.63 4.52 -6.86
C VAL A 189 4.58 5.48 -7.41
N LEU A 190 4.99 6.51 -8.16
CA LEU A 190 4.06 7.44 -8.78
C LEU A 190 3.15 6.72 -9.79
N LEU A 191 3.70 5.92 -10.70
CA LEU A 191 2.90 5.17 -11.68
C LEU A 191 1.88 4.24 -11.00
N SER A 192 2.30 3.52 -9.96
CA SER A 192 1.41 2.71 -9.12
C SER A 192 0.24 3.54 -8.59
N GLN A 193 0.54 4.69 -7.99
CA GLN A 193 -0.45 5.58 -7.41
C GLN A 193 -1.41 6.15 -8.46
N TYR A 194 -0.92 6.50 -9.65
CA TYR A 194 -1.75 6.98 -10.76
C TYR A 194 -2.77 5.91 -11.18
N PHE A 195 -2.33 4.66 -11.30
CA PHE A 195 -3.20 3.56 -11.67
C PHE A 195 -4.23 3.23 -10.59
N PHE A 196 -3.86 3.28 -9.31
CA PHE A 196 -4.84 3.15 -8.23
C PHE A 196 -5.90 4.25 -8.28
N ARG A 197 -5.51 5.51 -8.46
CA ARG A 197 -6.45 6.65 -8.58
C ARG A 197 -7.41 6.54 -9.74
N THR A 198 -6.97 5.91 -10.83
CA THR A 198 -7.75 5.73 -12.06
C THR A 198 -8.47 4.38 -12.14
N THR A 199 -8.61 3.66 -11.02
CA THR A 199 -9.28 2.34 -10.91
C THR A 199 -8.64 1.20 -11.70
N ARG A 200 -7.39 1.39 -12.15
CA ARG A 200 -6.59 0.42 -12.91
C ARG A 200 -5.71 -0.39 -11.97
N ILE A 201 -6.35 -1.15 -11.10
CA ILE A 201 -5.71 -1.71 -9.90
C ILE A 201 -4.61 -2.72 -10.25
N LEU A 202 -4.82 -3.54 -11.29
CA LEU A 202 -3.82 -4.53 -11.71
C LEU A 202 -2.54 -3.86 -12.19
N GLU A 203 -2.63 -2.79 -12.98
CA GLU A 203 -1.48 -2.00 -13.40
C GLU A 203 -0.82 -1.29 -12.21
N GLY A 204 -1.61 -0.80 -11.26
CA GLY A 204 -1.08 -0.25 -10.00
C GLY A 204 -0.21 -1.25 -9.25
N LYS A 205 -0.74 -2.46 -9.05
CA LYS A 205 0.00 -3.57 -8.41
C LYS A 205 1.25 -3.97 -9.19
N TYR A 206 1.21 -3.96 -10.52
CA TYR A 206 2.39 -4.25 -11.33
C TYR A 206 3.55 -3.28 -11.02
N HIS A 207 3.27 -1.98 -11.02
CA HIS A 207 4.28 -0.96 -10.73
C HIS A 207 4.72 -0.99 -9.26
N LEU A 208 3.80 -1.27 -8.32
CA LEU A 208 4.15 -1.51 -6.92
C LEU A 208 5.08 -2.72 -6.76
N SER A 209 4.81 -3.85 -7.41
CA SER A 209 5.70 -5.03 -7.38
C SER A 209 7.07 -4.75 -8.02
N ALA A 210 7.13 -3.91 -9.04
CA ALA A 210 8.40 -3.43 -9.60
C ALA A 210 9.18 -2.61 -8.56
N ALA A 211 8.53 -1.65 -7.89
CA ALA A 211 9.15 -0.86 -6.81
C ALA A 211 9.65 -1.75 -5.67
N ILE A 212 8.87 -2.75 -5.24
CA ILE A 212 9.26 -3.75 -4.23
C ILE A 212 10.52 -4.50 -4.66
N SER A 213 10.56 -4.96 -5.91
CA SER A 213 11.72 -5.66 -6.45
C SER A 213 12.97 -4.78 -6.45
N LEU A 214 12.82 -3.49 -6.77
CA LEU A 214 13.92 -2.52 -6.76
C LEU A 214 14.45 -2.26 -5.34
N VAL A 215 13.59 -2.00 -4.36
CA VAL A 215 14.05 -1.73 -2.97
C VAL A 215 14.73 -2.95 -2.34
N LEU A 216 14.25 -4.16 -2.62
CA LEU A 216 14.85 -5.40 -2.11
C LEU A 216 16.16 -5.75 -2.81
N SER A 217 16.20 -5.67 -4.14
CA SER A 217 17.40 -5.99 -4.93
C SER A 217 18.54 -4.98 -4.74
N SER A 218 18.21 -3.71 -4.43
CA SER A 218 19.20 -2.70 -4.07
C SER A 218 19.56 -2.70 -2.57
N GLY A 219 18.97 -3.61 -1.77
CA GLY A 219 19.30 -3.79 -0.36
C GLY A 219 18.82 -2.67 0.56
N LEU A 220 17.82 -1.88 0.15
CA LEU A 220 17.30 -0.76 0.93
C LEU A 220 16.53 -1.21 2.18
N HIS A 221 16.19 -2.50 2.31
CA HIS A 221 15.62 -3.12 3.52
C HIS A 221 16.67 -3.45 4.59
N ARG A 222 17.97 -3.30 4.28
CA ARG A 222 19.10 -3.62 5.17
C ARG A 222 20.04 -2.45 5.39
N ILE A 223 19.54 -1.22 5.29
CA ILE A 223 20.33 -0.03 5.57
C ILE A 223 20.75 -0.07 7.05
N ARG A 224 22.03 0.18 7.34
CA ARG A 224 22.60 0.16 8.71
C ARG A 224 22.46 -1.19 9.45
N SER A 225 22.29 -2.30 8.72
CA SER A 225 22.23 -3.66 9.30
C SER A 225 23.48 -4.00 10.13
N ALA A 226 23.25 -4.52 11.34
CA ALA A 226 24.30 -5.01 12.25
C ALA A 226 25.23 -6.05 11.59
N ASP A 227 24.68 -6.94 10.75
CA ASP A 227 25.42 -8.00 10.07
C ASP A 227 26.44 -7.44 9.06
N ALA A 228 26.08 -6.33 8.40
CA ALA A 228 26.97 -5.62 7.49
C ALA A 228 28.09 -4.87 8.23
N SER A 229 27.82 -4.40 9.45
CA SER A 229 28.82 -3.73 10.31
C SER A 229 29.84 -4.73 10.88
N ALA A 230 29.38 -5.90 11.37
CA ALA A 230 30.24 -6.96 11.88
C ALA A 230 31.23 -7.50 10.81
N THR A 231 30.76 -7.62 9.56
CA THR A 231 31.60 -8.05 8.43
C THR A 231 32.70 -7.03 8.10
N ARG A 232 32.46 -5.73 8.28
CA ARG A 232 33.48 -4.66 8.11
C ARG A 232 34.54 -4.67 9.21
N GLY A 233 34.17 -5.06 10.43
CA GLY A 233 35.11 -5.19 11.56
C GLY A 233 36.09 -6.36 11.41
N PHE A 234 35.67 -7.44 10.73
CA PHE A 234 36.49 -8.64 10.57
C PHE A 234 37.36 -8.63 9.30
N LEU A 235 36.87 -8.02 8.21
CA LEU A 235 37.57 -7.90 6.94
C LEU A 235 37.95 -6.44 6.71
N GLY A 236 39.09 -6.02 7.26
CA GLY A 236 39.61 -4.65 7.13
C GLY A 236 39.35 -4.06 5.73
N ALA A 237 38.44 -3.08 5.67
CA ALA A 237 38.14 -2.19 4.54
C ALA A 237 38.05 -2.83 3.13
N SER A 238 37.66 -4.09 2.99
CA SER A 238 37.68 -4.79 1.69
C SER A 238 36.35 -5.50 1.39
N SER A 239 35.26 -4.73 1.23
CA SER A 239 34.05 -5.21 0.55
C SER A 239 33.81 -4.40 -0.71
N SER A 240 34.42 -4.90 -1.78
CA SER A 240 34.44 -4.35 -3.14
C SER A 240 33.10 -4.48 -3.90
N PHE A 241 31.96 -4.47 -3.19
CA PHE A 241 30.63 -4.26 -3.79
C PHE A 241 30.08 -2.85 -3.53
N ARG A 242 30.87 -2.00 -2.86
CA ARG A 242 30.68 -0.54 -2.85
C ARG A 242 31.51 0.09 -3.97
N ALA A 243 31.19 -0.23 -5.22
CA ALA A 243 31.93 0.30 -6.36
C ALA A 243 31.40 1.69 -6.76
N ALA A 244 32.27 2.68 -6.55
CA ALA A 244 32.34 3.99 -7.22
C ALA A 244 31.27 5.06 -6.88
N GLY A 245 31.59 5.93 -5.92
CA GLY A 245 31.03 7.29 -5.86
C GLY A 245 31.00 7.93 -4.48
N GLY A 246 32.08 8.60 -4.06
CA GLY A 246 32.07 9.65 -3.04
C GLY A 246 31.84 9.25 -1.58
N SER A 247 32.33 10.09 -0.66
CA SER A 247 31.75 10.17 0.69
C SER A 247 30.25 10.40 0.50
N ARG A 248 29.40 9.47 0.93
CA ARG A 248 27.96 9.53 0.71
C ARG A 248 27.43 10.82 1.35
N ALA A 249 26.66 11.60 0.61
CA ALA A 249 26.07 12.80 1.16
C ALA A 249 24.99 12.38 2.17
N PRO A 250 24.94 12.98 3.38
CA PRO A 250 23.99 12.61 4.43
C PRO A 250 22.52 12.49 3.99
N ALA A 251 22.11 13.35 3.05
CA ALA A 251 20.76 13.36 2.50
C ALA A 251 20.39 12.08 1.70
N GLU A 252 21.37 11.38 1.11
CA GLU A 252 21.09 10.18 0.30
C GLU A 252 20.70 8.97 1.16
N ASP A 253 21.15 8.91 2.42
CA ASP A 253 20.74 7.89 3.39
C ASP A 253 19.25 8.04 3.73
N LEU A 254 18.81 9.27 3.97
CA LEU A 254 17.43 9.59 4.32
C LEU A 254 16.47 9.25 3.17
N GLU A 255 16.79 9.66 1.94
CA GLU A 255 15.99 9.35 0.75
C GLU A 255 15.87 7.84 0.51
N GLN A 256 16.92 7.05 0.81
CA GLN A 256 16.89 5.59 0.68
C GLN A 256 16.03 4.90 1.72
N ILE A 257 16.13 5.35 2.98
CA ILE A 257 15.28 4.84 4.06
C ILE A 257 13.82 5.19 3.76
N ALA A 258 13.54 6.43 3.38
CA ALA A 258 12.21 6.90 3.00
C ALA A 258 11.64 6.12 1.79
N ALA A 259 12.47 5.84 0.77
CA ALA A 259 12.06 5.03 -0.38
C ALA A 259 11.57 3.63 0.04
N PHE A 260 12.35 2.95 0.89
CA PHE A 260 11.99 1.63 1.38
C PHE A 260 10.67 1.64 2.15
N TRP A 261 10.52 2.56 3.11
CA TRP A 261 9.32 2.63 3.94
C TRP A 261 8.09 3.10 3.18
N THR A 262 8.22 3.98 2.19
CA THR A 262 7.12 4.37 1.30
C THR A 262 6.58 3.16 0.54
N VAL A 263 7.47 2.37 -0.06
CA VAL A 263 7.09 1.16 -0.80
C VAL A 263 6.46 0.10 0.11
N LEU A 264 7.02 -0.13 1.30
CA LEU A 264 6.46 -1.09 2.27
C LEU A 264 5.08 -0.63 2.76
N THR A 265 4.91 0.64 3.10
CA THR A 265 3.63 1.22 3.55
C THR A 265 2.56 1.05 2.47
N MET A 266 2.90 1.38 1.22
CA MET A 266 2.02 1.21 0.07
C MET A 266 1.67 -0.28 -0.15
N ASN A 267 2.65 -1.18 -0.10
CA ASN A 267 2.42 -2.63 -0.18
C ASN A 267 1.40 -3.09 0.86
N ASN A 268 1.66 -2.81 2.13
CA ASN A 268 0.85 -3.30 3.23
C ASN A 268 -0.59 -2.77 3.15
N CYS A 269 -0.76 -1.51 2.76
CA CYS A 269 -2.08 -0.92 2.52
C CYS A 269 -2.85 -1.63 1.41
N TRP A 270 -2.23 -1.80 0.23
CA TRP A 270 -2.92 -2.30 -0.96
C TRP A 270 -3.12 -3.81 -0.98
N THR A 271 -2.18 -4.60 -0.43
CA THR A 271 -2.39 -6.05 -0.26
C THR A 271 -3.50 -6.34 0.74
N THR A 272 -3.65 -5.50 1.76
CA THR A 272 -4.75 -5.61 2.72
C THR A 272 -6.07 -5.19 2.10
N ALA A 273 -6.10 -4.09 1.35
CA ALA A 273 -7.32 -3.58 0.71
C ALA A 273 -7.96 -4.57 -0.27
N ASP A 274 -7.16 -5.42 -0.93
CA ASP A 274 -7.64 -6.40 -1.90
C ASP A 274 -7.61 -7.85 -1.42
N GLY A 275 -7.17 -8.09 -0.17
CA GLY A 275 -7.07 -9.41 0.44
C GLY A 275 -5.98 -10.31 -0.16
N SER A 276 -4.98 -9.73 -0.83
CA SER A 276 -3.83 -10.48 -1.36
C SER A 276 -2.80 -10.80 -0.27
N PRO A 277 -2.01 -11.88 -0.44
CA PRO A 277 -0.85 -12.09 0.42
C PRO A 277 0.18 -10.97 0.23
N SER A 278 0.89 -10.64 1.31
CA SER A 278 1.96 -9.64 1.26
C SER A 278 3.11 -10.09 0.36
N ASN A 279 3.64 -9.15 -0.43
CA ASN A 279 4.76 -9.42 -1.35
C ASN A 279 6.13 -9.44 -0.63
N ILE A 280 6.17 -9.04 0.64
CA ILE A 280 7.40 -8.92 1.43
C ILE A 280 7.24 -9.77 2.70
N ASP A 281 8.11 -10.77 2.89
CA ASP A 281 8.16 -11.54 4.14
C ASP A 281 8.99 -10.82 5.21
N TYR A 282 8.42 -9.74 5.75
CA TYR A 282 9.10 -8.89 6.73
C TYR A 282 8.96 -9.34 8.18
N THR A 283 8.15 -10.37 8.43
CA THR A 283 8.03 -11.02 9.74
C THR A 283 9.12 -12.07 9.97
N SER A 284 9.83 -12.46 8.91
CA SER A 284 10.92 -13.42 8.99
C SER A 284 12.12 -12.86 9.75
N SER A 285 12.64 -13.68 10.68
CA SER A 285 13.91 -13.39 11.34
C SER A 285 15.13 -13.85 10.52
N ALA A 286 14.92 -14.41 9.31
CA ALA A 286 15.99 -14.85 8.44
C ALA A 286 16.83 -13.64 7.97
N PRO A 287 18.18 -13.67 8.07
CA PRO A 287 19.02 -12.50 7.81
C PRO A 287 18.81 -11.80 6.46
N ASP A 288 18.44 -12.55 5.41
CA ASP A 288 18.28 -12.01 4.06
C ASP A 288 16.90 -11.35 3.81
N ALA A 289 15.89 -11.77 4.56
CA ALA A 289 14.51 -11.27 4.46
C ALA A 289 14.15 -10.27 5.58
N ARG A 290 14.92 -10.25 6.67
CA ARG A 290 14.72 -9.36 7.81
C ARG A 290 14.87 -7.89 7.38
N ILE A 291 13.92 -7.07 7.81
CA ILE A 291 14.03 -5.61 7.70
C ILE A 291 14.93 -5.11 8.81
N ASP A 292 16.09 -4.59 8.44
CA ASP A 292 17.03 -3.95 9.35
C ASP A 292 17.07 -2.43 9.20
N SER A 293 16.51 -1.86 8.12
CA SER A 293 16.49 -0.40 7.95
C SER A 293 15.81 0.29 9.14
N PRO A 294 16.40 1.37 9.72
CA PRO A 294 15.79 2.09 10.84
C PRO A 294 14.50 2.79 10.39
N TRP A 295 13.67 3.28 11.32
CA TRP A 295 12.46 3.99 10.92
C TRP A 295 12.79 5.25 10.13
N PRO A 296 11.91 5.66 9.20
CA PRO A 296 12.17 6.86 8.41
C PRO A 296 12.05 8.10 9.31
N ILE A 297 12.91 9.08 9.07
CA ILE A 297 12.74 10.43 9.59
C ILE A 297 12.34 11.36 8.44
N ASP A 298 12.01 12.61 8.75
CA ASP A 298 11.68 13.62 7.74
C ASP A 298 12.88 13.83 6.81
N VAL A 299 12.66 13.72 5.49
CA VAL A 299 13.74 13.85 4.49
C VAL A 299 14.16 15.31 4.29
N ASP A 300 13.23 16.25 4.45
CA ASP A 300 13.46 17.68 4.21
C ASP A 300 13.97 18.41 5.46
N HIS A 301 13.68 17.87 6.65
CA HIS A 301 14.03 18.51 7.93
C HIS A 301 14.88 17.65 8.87
N GLY A 302 14.99 16.35 8.61
CA GLY A 302 15.72 15.42 9.48
C GLY A 302 17.22 15.52 9.31
N ASP A 303 17.94 15.25 10.41
CA ASP A 303 19.39 15.09 10.39
C ASP A 303 19.74 13.59 10.42
N GLU A 304 20.72 13.18 9.64
CA GLU A 304 21.26 11.82 9.66
C GLU A 304 21.80 11.44 11.05
N SER A 305 22.18 12.45 11.86
CA SER A 305 22.62 12.25 13.25
C SER A 305 21.54 11.69 14.18
N ASP A 306 20.26 11.86 13.83
CA ASP A 306 19.12 11.28 14.57
C ASP A 306 18.92 9.79 14.27
N LEU A 307 19.53 9.27 13.19
CA LEU A 307 19.44 7.86 12.86
C LEU A 307 20.37 7.01 13.74
N PRO A 308 19.94 5.79 14.13
CA PRO A 308 20.81 4.89 14.85
C PRO A 308 22.03 4.51 13.99
N GLU A 309 23.18 4.32 14.63
CA GLU A 309 24.41 3.88 13.95
C GLU A 309 24.24 2.46 13.37
N VAL A 310 23.53 1.61 14.11
CA VAL A 310 23.26 0.22 13.76
C VAL A 310 21.79 -0.08 14.05
N SER A 311 21.14 -0.79 13.14
CA SER A 311 19.77 -1.25 13.28
C SER A 311 19.65 -2.74 12.97
N ILE A 312 18.69 -3.40 13.63
CA ILE A 312 18.45 -4.84 13.51
C ILE A 312 16.98 -5.17 13.75
N GLY A 313 16.36 -5.87 12.81
CA GLY A 313 15.02 -6.42 12.96
C GLY A 313 13.95 -5.38 13.31
N THR A 314 13.97 -4.22 12.67
CA THR A 314 13.15 -3.05 13.01
C THR A 314 11.66 -3.40 13.16
N VAL A 315 11.09 -4.10 12.18
CA VAL A 315 9.66 -4.50 12.22
C VAL A 315 9.40 -5.60 13.24
N VAL A 316 10.29 -6.59 13.36
CA VAL A 316 10.16 -7.66 14.35
C VAL A 316 10.21 -7.11 15.78
N SER A 317 11.11 -6.14 16.02
CA SER A 317 11.24 -5.42 17.28
C SER A 317 9.93 -4.71 17.65
N PHE A 318 9.34 -3.96 16.71
CA PHE A 318 8.06 -3.30 16.91
C PHE A 318 6.91 -4.29 17.17
N LEU A 319 6.78 -5.34 16.37
CA LEU A 319 5.74 -6.36 16.57
C LEU A 319 5.90 -7.13 17.90
N SER A 320 7.11 -7.19 18.43
CA SER A 320 7.40 -7.74 19.76
C SER A 320 7.15 -6.76 20.93
N SER A 321 6.62 -5.56 20.65
CA SER A 321 6.38 -4.49 21.64
C SER A 321 7.66 -4.02 22.35
N SER A 322 8.80 -4.05 21.65
CA SER A 322 10.04 -3.46 22.18
C SER A 322 9.93 -1.92 22.20
N PRO A 323 10.44 -1.25 23.26
CA PRO A 323 10.37 0.20 23.36
C PRO A 323 11.14 0.82 22.19
N ASP A 324 10.46 1.70 21.48
CA ASP A 324 10.99 2.39 20.32
C ASP A 324 10.72 3.88 20.49
N SER A 325 11.79 4.68 20.40
CA SER A 325 11.76 6.12 20.64
C SER A 325 11.44 6.91 19.36
N GLU A 326 11.34 6.27 18.21
CA GLU A 326 11.24 6.92 16.90
C GLU A 326 9.76 7.16 16.52
N ALA A 327 9.38 8.46 16.48
CA ALA A 327 7.99 8.91 16.39
C ALA A 327 7.70 9.89 15.23
N SER A 328 8.54 9.93 14.19
CA SER A 328 8.25 10.75 12.99
C SER A 328 6.90 10.33 12.37
N LEU A 329 6.22 11.24 11.66
CA LEU A 329 4.94 10.90 11.02
C LEU A 329 5.10 9.77 10.01
N SER A 330 6.13 9.81 9.17
CA SER A 330 6.44 8.72 8.23
C SER A 330 6.64 7.38 8.95
N ALA A 331 7.28 7.36 10.12
CA ALA A 331 7.45 6.15 10.92
C ALA A 331 6.12 5.66 11.50
N LEU A 332 5.30 6.57 12.03
CA LEU A 332 3.97 6.25 12.54
C LEU A 332 3.05 5.73 11.43
N HIS A 333 3.13 6.31 10.23
CA HIS A 333 2.38 5.84 9.07
C HIS A 333 2.80 4.44 8.65
N ALA A 334 4.11 4.16 8.56
CA ALA A 334 4.61 2.81 8.29
C ALA A 334 4.16 1.80 9.36
N LYS A 335 4.25 2.16 10.64
CA LYS A 335 3.77 1.34 11.77
C LYS A 335 2.26 1.04 11.66
N ALA A 336 1.44 2.06 11.39
CA ALA A 336 0.01 1.90 11.22
C ALA A 336 -0.36 0.99 10.04
N ALA A 337 0.34 1.11 8.90
CA ALA A 337 0.14 0.23 7.75
C ALA A 337 0.57 -1.22 8.02
N ILE A 338 1.66 -1.43 8.78
CA ILE A 338 2.06 -2.77 9.26
C ILE A 338 0.98 -3.35 10.18
N LEU A 339 0.47 -2.59 11.15
CA LEU A 339 -0.60 -3.05 12.04
C LEU A 339 -1.86 -3.40 11.25
N PHE A 340 -2.23 -2.59 10.27
CA PHE A 340 -3.37 -2.85 9.39
C PHE A 340 -3.24 -4.17 8.63
N GLU A 341 -2.08 -4.44 8.02
CA GLU A 341 -1.85 -5.73 7.33
C GLU A 341 -1.80 -6.90 8.32
N GLN A 342 -1.04 -6.78 9.41
CA GLN A 342 -0.86 -7.89 10.34
C GLN A 342 -2.15 -8.26 11.06
N ALA A 343 -2.99 -7.27 11.43
CA ALA A 343 -4.31 -7.50 11.97
C ALA A 343 -5.22 -8.25 10.99
N SER A 344 -5.20 -7.84 9.72
CA SER A 344 -6.01 -8.46 8.66
C SER A 344 -5.56 -9.89 8.36
N ARG A 345 -4.24 -10.11 8.24
CA ARG A 345 -3.67 -11.46 8.04
C ARG A 345 -3.94 -12.39 9.20
N LEU A 346 -3.87 -11.87 10.43
CA LEU A 346 -4.23 -12.66 11.60
C LEU A 346 -5.71 -13.01 11.57
N ALA A 347 -6.60 -12.05 11.30
CA ALA A 347 -8.03 -12.30 11.15
C ALA A 347 -8.33 -13.38 10.08
N ASP A 348 -7.68 -13.31 8.92
CA ASP A 348 -7.83 -14.28 7.83
C ASP A 348 -7.33 -15.69 8.18
N SER A 349 -6.43 -15.81 9.16
CA SER A 349 -5.95 -17.12 9.62
C SER A 349 -7.02 -17.88 10.42
N TYR A 350 -8.03 -17.19 10.97
CA TYR A 350 -9.10 -17.79 11.76
C TYR A 350 -10.01 -18.69 10.92
N HIS A 351 -10.32 -19.89 11.43
CA HIS A 351 -11.30 -20.79 10.83
C HIS A 351 -11.91 -21.70 11.90
N LEU A 352 -13.16 -22.11 11.71
CA LEU A 352 -13.94 -22.87 12.71
C LEU A 352 -13.35 -24.25 13.05
N ASN A 353 -12.50 -24.81 12.20
CA ASN A 353 -11.97 -26.18 12.33
C ASN A 353 -10.57 -26.24 12.97
N MET A 354 -10.14 -25.19 13.68
CA MET A 354 -8.87 -25.20 14.41
C MET A 354 -8.86 -26.25 15.52
N ASN A 355 -7.76 -26.99 15.65
CA ASN A 355 -7.53 -27.82 16.82
C ASN A 355 -7.19 -26.96 18.06
N ALA A 356 -7.20 -27.55 19.26
CA ALA A 356 -6.96 -26.82 20.50
C ALA A 356 -5.60 -26.09 20.54
N ALA A 357 -4.55 -26.67 19.98
CA ALA A 357 -3.23 -26.04 19.95
C ALA A 357 -3.19 -24.84 18.99
N GLN A 358 -3.80 -24.97 17.81
CA GLN A 358 -3.95 -23.89 16.84
C GLN A 358 -4.79 -22.74 17.40
N LEU A 359 -5.91 -23.05 18.06
CA LEU A 359 -6.78 -22.05 18.66
C LEU A 359 -6.09 -21.29 19.80
N ASN A 360 -5.30 -21.98 20.63
CA ASN A 360 -4.51 -21.33 21.69
C ASN A 360 -3.45 -20.39 21.09
N ALA A 361 -2.70 -20.85 20.09
CA ALA A 361 -1.69 -20.02 19.42
C ALA A 361 -2.31 -18.80 18.71
N PHE A 362 -3.48 -18.99 18.09
CA PHE A 362 -4.27 -17.92 17.51
C PHE A 362 -4.69 -16.90 18.57
N ASN A 363 -5.30 -17.35 19.67
CA ASN A 363 -5.78 -16.48 20.76
C ASN A 363 -4.64 -15.67 21.40
N ASP A 364 -3.47 -16.27 21.58
CA ASP A 364 -2.30 -15.55 22.10
C ASP A 364 -1.81 -14.48 21.13
N SER A 365 -1.82 -14.79 19.82
CA SER A 365 -1.45 -13.82 18.78
C SER A 365 -2.50 -12.70 18.66
N PHE A 366 -3.78 -13.04 18.79
CA PHE A 366 -4.89 -12.11 18.78
C PHE A 366 -4.77 -11.09 19.92
N ARG A 367 -4.58 -11.55 21.16
CA ARG A 367 -4.43 -10.66 22.32
C ARG A 367 -3.20 -9.76 22.20
N ARG A 368 -2.08 -10.29 21.70
CA ARG A 368 -0.87 -9.48 21.45
C ARG A 368 -1.13 -8.40 20.40
N MET A 369 -1.75 -8.76 19.28
CA MET A 369 -2.06 -7.82 18.20
C MET A 369 -3.03 -6.73 18.70
N GLN A 370 -4.07 -7.12 19.42
CA GLN A 370 -5.02 -6.18 20.01
C GLN A 370 -4.34 -5.19 20.95
N ALA A 371 -3.53 -5.68 21.91
CA ALA A 371 -2.82 -4.82 22.85
C ALA A 371 -1.82 -3.88 22.14
N LEU A 372 -1.17 -4.36 21.08
CA LEU A 372 -0.25 -3.55 20.28
C LEU A 372 -0.98 -2.43 19.52
N VAL A 373 -2.13 -2.72 18.91
CA VAL A 373 -2.97 -1.72 18.22
C VAL A 373 -3.50 -0.68 19.21
N GLU A 374 -4.03 -1.11 20.35
CA GLU A 374 -4.55 -0.21 21.38
C GLU A 374 -3.45 0.68 21.97
N GLY A 375 -2.30 0.09 22.30
CA GLY A 375 -1.13 0.82 22.80
C GLY A 375 -0.59 1.80 21.75
N PHE A 376 -0.59 1.43 20.47
CA PHE A 376 -0.19 2.33 19.40
C PHE A 376 -1.14 3.53 19.30
N VAL A 377 -2.46 3.31 19.24
CA VAL A 377 -3.47 4.39 19.16
C VAL A 377 -3.38 5.36 20.35
N GLN A 378 -3.13 4.86 21.56
CA GLN A 378 -2.99 5.69 22.76
C GLN A 378 -1.76 6.62 22.74
N ASN A 379 -0.73 6.24 21.98
CA ASN A 379 0.52 7.01 21.87
C ASN A 379 0.58 7.89 20.61
N LEU A 380 -0.49 7.95 19.81
CA LEU A 380 -0.53 8.80 18.63
C LEU A 380 -0.64 10.29 19.00
N PRO A 381 -0.06 11.19 18.18
CA PRO A 381 -0.28 12.63 18.32
C PRO A 381 -1.77 13.00 18.29
N SER A 382 -2.16 14.01 19.06
CA SER A 382 -3.53 14.54 19.01
C SER A 382 -3.81 15.23 17.66
N LEU A 383 -5.07 15.20 17.24
CA LEU A 383 -5.54 15.88 16.02
C LEU A 383 -5.77 17.39 16.21
N ASP A 384 -5.06 18.02 17.16
CA ASP A 384 -5.31 19.41 17.51
C ASP A 384 -5.01 20.35 16.32
N ASN A 385 -6.05 21.00 15.83
CA ASN A 385 -6.02 21.96 14.72
C ASN A 385 -5.23 23.22 15.15
N GLY A 386 -3.91 23.25 14.95
CA GLY A 386 -3.18 24.50 15.09
C GLY A 386 -1.65 24.45 15.02
N ALA A 387 -1.02 23.32 15.34
CA ALA A 387 0.44 23.28 15.49
C ALA A 387 1.20 22.94 14.19
N GLY A 388 0.66 22.07 13.33
CA GLY A 388 1.39 21.50 12.18
C GLY A 388 0.87 21.89 10.78
N GLY A 389 -0.22 22.66 10.69
CA GLY A 389 -0.84 23.00 9.41
C GLY A 389 -1.66 21.85 8.79
N VAL A 390 -2.25 22.11 7.62
CA VAL A 390 -3.23 21.23 6.96
C VAL A 390 -2.63 19.87 6.58
N GLU A 391 -1.38 19.85 6.10
CA GLU A 391 -0.72 18.62 5.66
C GLU A 391 -0.43 17.67 6.81
N TYR A 392 0.07 18.22 7.92
CA TYR A 392 0.30 17.49 9.17
C TYR A 392 -1.00 16.89 9.70
N THR A 393 -2.08 17.69 9.81
CA THR A 393 -3.38 17.21 10.30
C THR A 393 -3.92 16.07 9.43
N ARG A 394 -3.78 16.19 8.10
CA ARG A 394 -4.20 15.17 7.15
C ARG A 394 -3.43 13.87 7.32
N GLU A 395 -2.11 13.92 7.51
CA GLU A 395 -1.28 12.72 7.71
C GLU A 395 -1.57 12.06 9.05
N VAL A 396 -1.64 12.84 10.14
CA VAL A 396 -2.00 12.32 11.47
C VAL A 396 -3.38 11.66 11.44
N PHE A 397 -4.36 12.27 10.75
CA PHE A 397 -5.67 11.65 10.55
C PHE A 397 -5.58 10.29 9.85
N LEU A 398 -4.81 10.19 8.76
CA LEU A 398 -4.65 8.93 8.03
C LEU A 398 -4.01 7.85 8.92
N ILE A 399 -3.02 8.20 9.76
CA ILE A 399 -2.39 7.30 10.73
C ILE A 399 -3.42 6.79 11.75
N HIS A 400 -4.22 7.68 12.35
CA HIS A 400 -5.31 7.30 13.27
C HIS A 400 -6.30 6.36 12.59
N ALA A 401 -6.71 6.70 11.37
CA ALA A 401 -7.70 5.94 10.64
C ALA A 401 -7.18 4.53 10.27
N LEU A 402 -5.95 4.40 9.80
CA LEU A 402 -5.32 3.10 9.53
C LEU A 402 -5.25 2.22 10.79
N ALA A 403 -4.80 2.77 11.92
CA ALA A 403 -4.70 2.03 13.18
C ALA A 403 -6.07 1.57 13.70
N ARG A 404 -7.10 2.42 13.56
CA ARG A 404 -8.48 2.07 13.97
C ARG A 404 -9.11 1.05 13.03
N VAL A 405 -8.87 1.14 11.72
CA VAL A 405 -9.30 0.10 10.77
C VAL A 405 -8.56 -1.22 11.00
N ALA A 406 -7.30 -1.20 11.46
CA ALA A 406 -6.63 -2.43 11.91
C ALA A 406 -7.42 -3.13 13.03
N SER A 407 -7.95 -2.37 14.01
CA SER A 407 -8.82 -2.92 15.04
C SER A 407 -10.13 -3.48 14.46
N ILE A 408 -10.76 -2.78 13.52
CA ILE A 408 -11.96 -3.28 12.83
C ILE A 408 -11.68 -4.61 12.14
N GLN A 409 -10.57 -4.71 11.39
CA GLN A 409 -10.21 -5.93 10.67
C GLN A 409 -9.89 -7.09 11.60
N LEU A 410 -9.16 -6.85 12.68
CA LEU A 410 -8.83 -7.87 13.68
C LEU A 410 -10.09 -8.55 14.24
N HIS A 411 -11.15 -7.78 14.46
CA HIS A 411 -12.40 -8.23 15.07
C HIS A 411 -13.43 -8.76 14.07
N ASN A 412 -13.27 -8.47 12.78
CA ASN A 412 -14.23 -8.78 11.71
C ASN A 412 -14.73 -10.25 11.71
N PRO A 413 -13.87 -11.28 11.85
CA PRO A 413 -14.32 -12.67 11.82
C PRO A 413 -15.32 -13.05 12.93
N PHE A 414 -15.35 -12.26 14.01
CA PHE A 414 -16.09 -12.58 15.23
C PHE A 414 -17.39 -11.77 15.39
N VAL A 415 -17.62 -10.73 14.57
CA VAL A 415 -18.76 -9.80 14.72
C VAL A 415 -20.12 -10.52 14.60
N HIS A 416 -20.18 -11.64 13.87
CA HIS A 416 -21.41 -12.43 13.69
C HIS A 416 -21.51 -13.66 14.62
N LEU A 417 -20.51 -13.90 15.47
CA LEU A 417 -20.52 -15.03 16.39
C LEU A 417 -21.24 -14.64 17.69
N GLU A 418 -22.49 -15.08 17.85
CA GLU A 418 -23.35 -14.77 19.01
C GLU A 418 -22.77 -15.25 20.36
N ASN A 419 -21.83 -16.21 20.35
CA ASN A 419 -21.23 -16.82 21.53
C ASN A 419 -19.71 -16.58 21.65
N CYS A 420 -19.14 -15.54 21.01
CA CYS A 420 -17.74 -15.21 21.29
C CYS A 420 -17.63 -14.48 22.63
N ASP A 421 -16.77 -14.96 23.54
CA ASP A 421 -16.38 -14.24 24.76
C ASP A 421 -15.70 -12.88 24.47
N CYS A 422 -15.35 -12.65 23.20
CA CYS A 422 -14.77 -11.42 22.70
C CYS A 422 -15.87 -10.40 22.36
N ASN A 423 -15.85 -9.21 22.97
CA ASN A 423 -16.72 -8.07 22.60
C ASN A 423 -16.33 -7.47 21.23
N ALA A 424 -16.09 -8.32 20.22
CA ALA A 424 -15.51 -7.96 18.92
C ALA A 424 -16.34 -6.91 18.18
N ARG A 425 -17.66 -7.03 18.27
CA ARG A 425 -18.59 -6.06 17.72
C ARG A 425 -18.44 -4.69 18.38
N GLY A 426 -18.32 -4.62 19.70
CA GLY A 426 -18.08 -3.38 20.44
C GLY A 426 -16.78 -2.71 20.00
N TYR A 427 -15.69 -3.48 19.91
CA TYR A 427 -14.39 -2.96 19.44
C TYR A 427 -14.45 -2.40 18.02
N ALA A 428 -15.10 -3.10 17.09
CA ALA A 428 -15.26 -2.63 15.71
C ALA A 428 -16.11 -1.34 15.65
N LEU A 429 -17.20 -1.28 16.43
CA LEU A 429 -18.07 -0.11 16.49
C LEU A 429 -17.37 1.10 17.12
N ASP A 430 -16.66 0.92 18.23
CA ASP A 430 -15.91 2.00 18.88
C ASP A 430 -14.79 2.55 18.00
N ALA A 431 -14.07 1.68 17.29
CA ALA A 431 -13.08 2.10 16.31
C ALA A 431 -13.70 2.91 15.17
N ALA A 432 -14.83 2.45 14.61
CA ALA A 432 -15.54 3.18 13.55
C ALA A 432 -16.09 4.54 14.03
N ARG A 433 -16.66 4.58 15.25
CA ARG A 433 -17.13 5.82 15.89
C ARG A 433 -16.01 6.83 16.08
N ALA A 434 -14.85 6.35 16.52
CA ALA A 434 -13.70 7.21 16.70
C ALA A 434 -13.28 7.83 15.35
N ILE A 435 -13.21 7.05 14.26
CA ILE A 435 -12.90 7.60 12.92
C ILE A 435 -13.88 8.72 12.51
N VAL A 436 -15.18 8.52 12.73
CA VAL A 436 -16.20 9.56 12.46
C VAL A 436 -16.03 10.78 13.36
N ALA A 437 -15.66 10.59 14.63
CA ALA A 437 -15.36 11.70 15.54
C ALA A 437 -14.16 12.52 15.05
N ASP A 438 -13.10 11.86 14.58
CA ASP A 438 -11.93 12.54 14.00
C ASP A 438 -12.30 13.33 12.74
N LEU A 439 -13.11 12.75 11.85
CA LEU A 439 -13.60 13.42 10.64
C LEU A 439 -14.37 14.70 10.96
N ASN A 440 -15.15 14.69 12.04
CA ASN A 440 -15.89 15.86 12.50
C ASN A 440 -15.00 16.89 13.22
N ALA A 441 -13.86 16.48 13.75
CA ALA A 441 -12.94 17.33 14.51
C ALA A 441 -11.95 18.11 13.61
N ILE A 442 -11.68 17.62 12.41
CA ILE A 442 -10.69 18.21 11.50
C ILE A 442 -11.36 18.94 10.32
N PRO A 443 -10.71 19.97 9.73
CA PRO A 443 -11.27 20.71 8.61
C PRO A 443 -11.07 19.96 7.28
N VAL A 444 -11.69 18.79 7.13
CA VAL A 444 -11.53 17.90 5.95
C VAL A 444 -11.76 18.63 4.61
N SER A 445 -12.68 19.60 4.59
CA SER A 445 -12.96 20.45 3.42
C SER A 445 -11.78 21.29 2.92
N GLN A 446 -10.74 21.49 3.74
CA GLN A 446 -9.51 22.19 3.34
C GLN A 446 -8.50 21.25 2.63
N PHE A 447 -8.73 19.94 2.65
CA PHE A 447 -7.86 18.98 1.98
C PHE A 447 -8.20 18.95 0.49
N GLN A 448 -7.22 19.29 -0.35
CA GLN A 448 -7.40 19.22 -1.81
C GLN A 448 -7.25 17.78 -2.34
N PHE A 449 -6.33 17.03 -1.75
CA PHE A 449 -6.05 15.64 -2.07
C PHE A 449 -5.90 14.83 -0.79
N ILE A 450 -6.24 13.54 -0.88
CA ILE A 450 -6.02 12.53 0.14
C ILE A 450 -5.48 11.26 -0.54
N ASP A 451 -4.73 10.47 0.21
CA ASP A 451 -4.28 9.15 -0.24
C ASP A 451 -5.50 8.29 -0.65
N PRO A 452 -5.53 7.69 -1.86
CA PRO A 452 -6.59 6.81 -2.32
C PRO A 452 -6.91 5.64 -1.39
N ILE A 453 -5.97 5.19 -0.55
CA ILE A 453 -6.25 4.17 0.47
C ILE A 453 -7.35 4.62 1.45
N ALA A 454 -7.51 5.93 1.66
CA ALA A 454 -8.57 6.49 2.49
C ALA A 454 -9.96 6.03 2.03
N GLY A 455 -10.17 5.80 0.73
CA GLY A 455 -11.43 5.27 0.25
C GLY A 455 -11.74 3.87 0.80
N THR A 456 -10.74 2.99 0.90
CA THR A 456 -10.87 1.67 1.53
C THR A 456 -11.12 1.78 3.03
N ILE A 457 -10.48 2.72 3.71
CA ILE A 457 -10.68 3.01 5.14
C ILE A 457 -12.13 3.47 5.39
N PHE A 458 -12.63 4.38 4.56
CA PHE A 458 -14.00 4.90 4.65
C PHE A 458 -15.03 3.81 4.35
N MET A 459 -14.79 2.99 3.33
CA MET A 459 -15.61 1.81 3.05
C MET A 459 -15.68 0.89 4.27
N ALA A 460 -14.53 0.61 4.91
CA ALA A 460 -14.50 -0.27 6.05
C ALA A 460 -15.27 0.29 7.25
N THR A 461 -15.11 1.59 7.49
CA THR A 461 -15.77 2.33 8.57
C THR A 461 -17.29 2.33 8.40
N ALA A 462 -17.79 2.72 7.21
CA ALA A 462 -19.22 2.79 6.95
C ALA A 462 -19.91 1.42 6.99
N GLN A 463 -19.22 0.36 6.57
CA GLN A 463 -19.79 -0.98 6.59
C GLN A 463 -20.10 -1.46 8.02
N VAL A 464 -19.31 -1.08 9.02
CA VAL A 464 -19.62 -1.34 10.43
C VAL A 464 -20.98 -0.73 10.80
N PHE A 465 -21.20 0.54 10.49
CA PHE A 465 -22.48 1.22 10.78
C PHE A 465 -23.65 0.66 9.97
N ILE A 466 -23.44 0.33 8.70
CA ILE A 466 -24.48 -0.28 7.84
C ILE A 466 -24.90 -1.65 8.37
N GLN A 467 -23.95 -2.47 8.84
CA GLN A 467 -24.24 -3.77 9.44
C GLN A 467 -25.00 -3.61 10.77
N GLU A 468 -24.60 -2.65 11.59
CA GLU A 468 -25.30 -2.30 12.84
C GLU A 468 -26.72 -1.81 12.59
N LEU A 469 -26.92 -0.96 11.57
CA LEU A 469 -28.23 -0.47 11.16
C LEU A 469 -29.14 -1.62 10.72
N ARG A 470 -28.62 -2.57 9.93
CA ARG A 470 -29.35 -3.79 9.56
C ARG A 470 -29.70 -4.63 10.77
N ARG A 471 -28.84 -4.71 11.79
CA ARG A 471 -29.15 -5.44 13.02
C ARG A 471 -30.23 -4.72 13.83
N TYR A 472 -30.13 -3.41 14.00
CA TYR A 472 -31.14 -2.59 14.67
C TYR A 472 -32.53 -2.87 14.10
N ARG A 473 -32.66 -2.81 12.77
CA ARG A 473 -33.94 -3.00 12.08
C ARG A 473 -34.49 -4.42 12.21
N ARG A 474 -33.64 -5.44 12.07
CA ARG A 474 -34.05 -6.84 12.30
C ARG A 474 -34.60 -7.04 13.72
N VAL A 475 -34.00 -6.41 14.73
CA VAL A 475 -34.52 -6.46 16.11
C VAL A 475 -35.88 -5.78 16.21
N GLN A 476 -36.08 -4.62 15.57
CA GLN A 476 -37.38 -3.93 15.57
C GLN A 476 -38.48 -4.73 14.85
N GLU A 477 -38.13 -5.52 13.85
CA GLU A 477 -39.07 -6.41 13.13
C GLU A 477 -39.47 -7.64 13.97
N THR A 478 -38.64 -8.06 14.93
CA THR A 478 -38.99 -9.20 15.79
C THR A 478 -40.05 -8.85 16.83
N PRO A 479 -41.11 -9.67 17.01
CA PRO A 479 -42.09 -9.46 18.06
C PRO A 479 -41.42 -9.44 19.44
N ASN A 480 -41.61 -8.35 20.19
CA ASN A 480 -40.94 -8.06 21.48
C ASN A 480 -39.41 -7.88 21.38
N GLY A 481 -38.88 -7.56 20.20
CA GLY A 481 -37.47 -7.24 20.05
C GLY A 481 -37.08 -6.01 20.85
N PHE A 482 -36.09 -6.15 21.73
CA PHE A 482 -35.51 -5.05 22.49
C PHE A 482 -34.14 -4.73 21.93
N TRP A 483 -33.94 -3.49 21.51
CA TRP A 483 -32.63 -3.02 21.08
C TRP A 483 -31.74 -2.76 22.29
N ASP A 484 -30.68 -3.55 22.41
CA ASP A 484 -29.65 -3.45 23.44
C ASP A 484 -28.30 -3.03 22.82
N GLY A 485 -28.31 -1.97 22.00
CA GLY A 485 -27.07 -1.45 21.41
C GLY A 485 -26.84 0.01 21.73
N ASP A 486 -25.57 0.41 21.67
CA ASP A 486 -25.09 1.70 22.20
C ASP A 486 -25.46 2.91 21.34
N MET A 487 -25.92 2.70 20.11
CA MET A 487 -26.29 3.76 19.18
C MET A 487 -27.75 3.63 18.75
N SER A 488 -28.44 4.76 18.67
CA SER A 488 -29.76 4.87 18.05
C SER A 488 -29.68 4.71 16.53
N GLU A 489 -30.81 4.40 15.89
CA GLU A 489 -30.89 4.34 14.43
C GLU A 489 -30.40 5.63 13.77
N ARG A 490 -30.77 6.78 14.34
CA ARG A 490 -30.39 8.10 13.82
C ARG A 490 -28.87 8.32 13.90
N GLU A 491 -28.24 7.97 15.02
CA GLU A 491 -26.79 8.11 15.16
C GLU A 491 -26.03 7.19 14.18
N LEU A 492 -26.54 6.00 13.90
CA LEU A 492 -25.98 5.10 12.89
C LEU A 492 -26.08 5.70 11.49
N MET A 493 -27.23 6.30 11.15
CA MET A 493 -27.45 6.98 9.87
C MET A 493 -26.54 8.21 9.72
N ASP A 494 -26.51 9.08 10.74
CA ASP A 494 -25.67 10.29 10.74
C ASP A 494 -24.18 9.95 10.57
N ALA A 495 -23.72 8.83 11.17
CA ALA A 495 -22.36 8.34 11.00
C ALA A 495 -22.06 7.89 9.55
N VAL A 496 -22.96 7.11 8.92
CA VAL A 496 -22.80 6.71 7.50
C VAL A 496 -22.80 7.94 6.59
N GLU A 497 -23.69 8.89 6.84
CA GLU A 497 -23.81 10.13 6.07
C GLU A 497 -22.56 11.00 6.18
N THR A 498 -21.92 11.06 7.36
CA THR A 498 -20.64 11.75 7.55
C THR A 498 -19.53 11.15 6.67
N VAL A 499 -19.44 9.82 6.61
CA VAL A 499 -18.45 9.13 5.77
C VAL A 499 -18.75 9.34 4.29
N LEU A 500 -20.03 9.24 3.87
CA LEU A 500 -20.46 9.49 2.49
C LEU A 500 -20.16 10.93 2.05
N ALA A 501 -20.43 11.91 2.92
CA ALA A 501 -20.14 13.32 2.64
C ALA A 501 -18.63 13.54 2.47
N THR A 502 -17.81 12.92 3.32
CA THR A 502 -16.35 12.96 3.21
C THR A 502 -15.85 12.38 1.89
N MET A 503 -16.30 11.19 1.52
CA MET A 503 -15.93 10.56 0.24
C MET A 503 -16.36 11.41 -0.96
N ASN A 504 -17.53 12.05 -0.87
CA ASN A 504 -18.02 12.93 -1.93
C ASN A 504 -17.10 14.14 -2.19
N LEU A 505 -16.45 14.68 -1.16
CA LEU A 505 -15.47 15.77 -1.32
C LEU A 505 -14.29 15.39 -2.22
N PHE A 506 -13.83 14.14 -2.14
CA PHE A 506 -12.65 13.66 -2.88
C PHE A 506 -12.99 12.91 -4.18
N SER A 507 -14.25 12.53 -4.38
CA SER A 507 -14.69 11.84 -5.60
C SER A 507 -14.33 12.57 -6.92
N PRO A 508 -14.38 13.92 -7.03
CA PRO A 508 -14.05 14.59 -8.29
C PRO A 508 -12.58 14.46 -8.67
N THR A 509 -11.69 14.30 -7.67
CA THR A 509 -10.25 14.21 -7.92
C THR A 509 -9.77 12.77 -7.97
N CYS A 510 -10.54 11.77 -7.49
CA CYS A 510 -10.12 10.37 -7.39
C CYS A 510 -11.23 9.41 -7.86
N ARG A 511 -11.07 8.79 -9.04
CA ARG A 511 -12.07 7.87 -9.61
C ARG A 511 -12.29 6.63 -8.75
N LEU A 512 -11.27 6.17 -8.03
CA LEU A 512 -11.45 5.07 -7.08
C LEU A 512 -12.39 5.45 -5.94
N MET A 513 -12.21 6.65 -5.38
CA MET A 513 -13.10 7.17 -4.33
C MET A 513 -14.54 7.30 -4.85
N GLU A 514 -14.72 7.78 -6.08
CA GLU A 514 -16.01 7.85 -6.76
C GLU A 514 -16.69 6.47 -6.89
N SER A 515 -15.95 5.48 -7.39
CA SER A 515 -16.46 4.11 -7.54
C SER A 515 -16.85 3.47 -6.19
N GLN A 516 -16.05 3.71 -5.16
CA GLN A 516 -16.31 3.19 -3.81
C GLN A 516 -17.52 3.91 -3.17
N LEU A 517 -17.62 5.23 -3.35
CA LEU A 517 -18.75 6.03 -2.88
C LEU A 517 -20.08 5.51 -3.47
N GLU A 518 -20.12 5.21 -4.76
CA GLU A 518 -21.32 4.69 -5.41
C GLU A 518 -21.72 3.31 -4.85
N THR A 519 -20.73 2.42 -4.68
CA THR A 519 -20.93 1.11 -4.05
C THR A 519 -21.50 1.26 -2.62
N MET A 520 -21.01 2.23 -1.87
CA MET A 520 -21.45 2.50 -0.50
C MET A 520 -22.85 3.08 -0.43
N ARG A 521 -23.21 3.98 -1.35
CA ARG A 521 -24.57 4.53 -1.49
C ARG A 521 -25.58 3.42 -1.72
N GLN A 522 -25.27 2.47 -2.61
CA GLN A 522 -26.13 1.32 -2.88
C GLN A 522 -26.29 0.42 -1.64
N ALA A 523 -25.20 0.13 -0.93
CA ALA A 523 -25.24 -0.67 0.29
C ALA A 523 -26.08 0.00 1.41
N TYR A 524 -25.95 1.32 1.55
CA TYR A 524 -26.72 2.12 2.52
C TYR A 524 -28.21 2.17 2.14
N GLN A 525 -28.54 2.45 0.88
CA GLN A 525 -29.92 2.43 0.38
C GLN A 525 -30.58 1.06 0.57
N SER A 526 -29.85 -0.03 0.32
CA SER A 526 -30.33 -1.39 0.59
C SER A 526 -30.63 -1.62 2.08
N ALA A 527 -29.78 -1.12 2.99
CA ALA A 527 -30.04 -1.18 4.42
C ALA A 527 -31.26 -0.33 4.83
N LEU A 528 -31.47 0.81 4.15
CA LEU A 528 -32.64 1.68 4.34
C LEU A 528 -33.94 1.07 3.80
N GLY A 529 -33.90 0.29 2.73
CA GLY A 529 -35.07 -0.31 2.08
C GLY A 529 -35.52 -1.66 2.63
N ALA A 530 -34.68 -2.34 3.42
CA ALA A 530 -34.96 -3.68 3.94
C ALA A 530 -36.16 -3.77 4.90
N SER A 531 -36.76 -2.64 5.32
CA SER A 531 -37.86 -2.58 6.31
C SER A 531 -39.27 -2.57 5.70
N HIS A 532 -39.43 -2.89 4.41
CA HIS A 532 -40.72 -2.74 3.69
C HIS A 532 -41.30 -4.01 3.06
N HIS A 533 -40.82 -5.21 3.43
CA HIS A 533 -41.40 -6.47 2.95
C HIS A 533 -41.91 -7.38 4.06
#